data_AF-A0AAN8FLY8-F1
#
_entry.id   AF-A0AAN8FLY8-F1
#
_cell.length_a   1.000
_cell.length_b   1.000
_cell.length_c   1.000
_cell.angle_alpha   90.00
_cell.angle_beta   90.00
_cell.angle_gamma   90.00
#
_symmetry.space_group_name_H-M   'P 1'
#
loop_
_entity.id
_entity.type
_entity.pdbx_description
1 polymer ?
#
loop_
_entity_poly.entity_id
_entity_poly.type
_entity_poly.pdbx_seq_one_letter_code
_entity_poly.pdbx_strand_id
1 'polypeptide(L)'
;MSRGGVEGSSIDPMEGSESNSSMCDLLREAFSATVARDYEKAVSVVRCAVATDYAFGVDDLELMDHVYACILNTSHYDESVIEVCWEWIDALERAPRLKDPRVVSSSQLSIYYAYHMISRVQERMPRRANHSQARADAWRRIKQSFDYLWSAAVQLWKPFELDRLDVLCSWSYLALQFSDVVDEDTLELIATAKSQAAHVLATTIVVENAHQANQRVATVERNLKEAKALAEKLGKKVSIVENLKNCLLLV
;
A
#
# COMPACT_ATOMS: atom_id res chain seq x y z
N MET A 1 11.80 -54.47 36.35
CA MET A 1 10.44 -54.11 36.80
C MET A 1 10.54 -52.80 37.58
N SER A 2 9.52 -51.93 37.43
CA SER A 2 9.36 -50.55 37.95
C SER A 2 10.11 -49.47 37.14
N ARG A 3 9.47 -48.64 36.29
CA ARG A 3 8.36 -47.65 36.40
C ARG A 3 8.78 -46.28 36.98
N GLY A 4 8.51 -45.23 36.20
CA GLY A 4 8.28 -43.83 36.62
C GLY A 4 9.41 -42.88 36.20
N GLY A 5 9.19 -41.74 35.53
CA GLY A 5 7.98 -41.13 34.98
C GLY A 5 8.44 -40.02 34.02
N VAL A 6 7.78 -39.90 32.87
CA VAL A 6 7.97 -38.80 31.93
C VAL A 6 6.86 -37.80 32.25
N GLU A 7 7.23 -36.66 32.84
CA GLU A 7 6.32 -35.53 32.99
C GLU A 7 6.01 -34.97 31.60
N GLY A 8 4.74 -35.09 31.22
CA GLY A 8 4.20 -34.43 30.05
C GLY A 8 4.16 -32.93 30.28
N SER A 9 4.92 -32.19 29.48
CA SER A 9 4.72 -30.75 29.28
C SER A 9 3.39 -30.58 28.55
N SER A 10 2.33 -30.32 29.30
CA SER A 10 1.05 -29.82 28.80
C SER A 10 1.31 -28.51 28.05
N ILE A 11 1.18 -28.52 26.73
CA ILE A 11 1.07 -27.30 25.95
C ILE A 11 -0.36 -26.81 26.17
N ASP A 12 -0.53 -25.75 26.95
CA ASP A 12 -1.82 -25.07 27.13
C ASP A 12 -2.26 -24.46 25.79
N PRO A 13 -3.43 -24.82 25.23
CA PRO A 13 -3.95 -24.22 24.00
C PRO A 13 -4.86 -23.01 24.26
N MET A 14 -4.87 -22.42 25.47
CA MET A 14 -5.90 -21.45 25.88
C MET A 14 -5.58 -19.96 25.67
N GLU A 15 -4.33 -19.57 25.41
CA GLU A 15 -4.00 -18.13 25.19
C GLU A 15 -4.48 -17.58 23.82
N GLY A 16 -4.78 -18.46 22.86
CA GLY A 16 -5.24 -18.06 21.52
C GLY A 16 -6.74 -17.76 21.41
N SER A 17 -7.57 -18.18 22.36
CA SER A 17 -9.03 -18.04 22.26
C SER A 17 -9.57 -16.73 22.83
N GLU A 18 -8.99 -16.23 23.93
CA GLU A 18 -9.47 -15.00 24.59
C GLU A 18 -9.07 -13.73 23.82
N SER A 19 -7.86 -13.70 23.26
CA SER A 19 -7.35 -12.60 22.44
C SER A 19 -8.17 -12.43 21.15
N ASN A 20 -8.51 -13.53 20.49
CA ASN A 20 -9.38 -13.54 19.31
C ASN A 20 -10.83 -13.14 19.63
N SER A 21 -11.38 -13.57 20.78
CA SER A 21 -12.72 -13.16 21.21
C SER A 21 -12.79 -11.65 21.49
N SER A 22 -11.78 -11.11 22.19
CA SER A 22 -11.70 -9.68 22.49
C SER A 22 -11.56 -8.83 21.23
N MET A 23 -10.80 -9.30 20.22
CA MET A 23 -10.67 -8.60 18.94
C MET A 23 -11.99 -8.62 18.14
N CYS A 24 -12.66 -9.76 18.06
CA CYS A 24 -13.97 -9.86 17.39
C CYS A 24 -15.00 -8.90 18.01
N ASP A 25 -14.95 -8.69 19.32
CA ASP A 25 -15.84 -7.75 20.01
C ASP A 25 -15.49 -6.29 19.70
N LEU A 26 -14.20 -5.93 19.65
CA LEU A 26 -13.74 -4.60 19.22
C LEU A 26 -14.19 -4.30 17.78
N LEU A 27 -14.01 -5.23 16.85
CA LEU A 27 -14.39 -5.01 15.46
C LEU A 27 -15.92 -4.90 15.30
N ARG A 28 -16.68 -5.72 16.02
CA ARG A 28 -18.15 -5.60 16.05
C ARG A 28 -18.60 -4.26 16.63
N GLU A 29 -17.92 -3.77 17.66
CA GLU A 29 -18.20 -2.46 18.26
C GLU A 29 -17.87 -1.30 17.29
N ALA A 30 -16.71 -1.34 16.62
CA ALA A 30 -16.34 -0.35 15.62
C ALA A 30 -17.36 -0.30 14.48
N PHE A 31 -17.78 -1.47 13.96
CA PHE A 31 -18.83 -1.56 12.94
C PHE A 31 -20.19 -1.03 13.44
N SER A 32 -20.58 -1.34 14.67
CA SER A 32 -21.83 -0.83 15.23
C SER A 32 -21.81 0.69 15.36
N ALA A 33 -20.65 1.26 15.73
CA ALA A 33 -20.45 2.70 15.83
C ALA A 33 -20.51 3.39 14.46
N THR A 34 -19.93 2.80 13.39
CA THR A 34 -20.04 3.37 12.03
C THR A 34 -21.48 3.37 11.53
N VAL A 35 -22.24 2.28 11.78
CA VAL A 35 -23.68 2.20 11.44
C VAL A 35 -24.49 3.28 12.20
N ALA A 36 -24.14 3.54 13.46
CA ALA A 36 -24.75 4.59 14.27
C ALA A 36 -24.27 6.02 13.91
N ARG A 37 -23.33 6.17 12.96
CA ARG A 37 -22.65 7.42 12.60
C ARG A 37 -21.90 8.07 13.76
N ASP A 38 -21.52 7.28 14.76
CA ASP A 38 -20.66 7.70 15.86
C ASP A 38 -19.20 7.44 15.46
N TYR A 39 -18.69 8.31 14.57
CA TYR A 39 -17.36 8.14 13.98
C TYR A 39 -16.24 8.34 15.01
N GLU A 40 -16.43 9.20 16.01
CA GLU A 40 -15.47 9.37 17.10
C GLU A 40 -15.30 8.07 17.88
N LYS A 41 -16.41 7.40 18.22
CA LYS A 41 -16.37 6.09 18.86
C LYS A 41 -15.75 5.04 17.95
N ALA A 42 -16.15 4.98 16.67
CA ALA A 42 -15.60 4.01 15.72
C ALA A 42 -14.07 4.10 15.63
N VAL A 43 -13.53 5.33 15.55
CA VAL A 43 -12.09 5.60 15.56
C VAL A 43 -11.43 5.17 16.86
N SER A 44 -12.02 5.53 17.99
CA SER A 44 -11.49 5.13 19.30
C SER A 44 -11.35 3.61 19.41
N VAL A 45 -12.33 2.86 18.89
CA VAL A 45 -12.30 1.39 18.93
C VAL A 45 -11.25 0.82 17.95
N VAL A 46 -11.11 1.39 16.75
CA VAL A 46 -10.03 1.02 15.82
C VAL A 46 -8.66 1.28 16.44
N ARG A 47 -8.45 2.41 17.13
CA ARG A 47 -7.21 2.71 17.87
C ARG A 47 -6.92 1.65 18.94
N CYS A 48 -7.95 1.20 19.67
CA CYS A 48 -7.79 0.11 20.63
C CYS A 48 -7.39 -1.20 19.94
N ALA A 49 -8.01 -1.55 18.81
CA ALA A 49 -7.66 -2.75 18.04
C ALA A 49 -6.22 -2.69 17.51
N VAL A 50 -5.80 -1.52 17.00
CA VAL A 50 -4.45 -1.24 16.50
C VAL A 50 -3.38 -1.37 17.59
N ALA A 51 -3.72 -1.06 18.84
CA ALA A 51 -2.81 -1.16 19.99
C ALA A 51 -2.54 -2.62 20.44
N THR A 52 -3.19 -3.61 19.83
CA THR A 52 -3.00 -5.04 20.16
C THR A 52 -1.96 -5.70 19.26
N ASP A 53 -1.39 -6.83 19.68
CA ASP A 53 -0.49 -7.66 18.85
C ASP A 53 -1.23 -8.60 17.88
N TYR A 54 -2.54 -8.42 17.69
CA TYR A 54 -3.34 -9.22 16.77
C TYR A 54 -2.94 -8.95 15.30
N ALA A 55 -2.88 -9.98 14.46
CA ALA A 55 -2.58 -9.82 13.04
C ALA A 55 -3.88 -9.65 12.24
N PHE A 56 -4.09 -8.47 11.63
CA PHE A 56 -5.33 -8.17 10.91
C PHE A 56 -5.50 -9.01 9.64
N GLY A 57 -6.66 -9.66 9.51
CA GLY A 57 -7.15 -10.30 8.30
C GLY A 57 -7.85 -9.32 7.37
N VAL A 58 -8.33 -9.81 6.23
CA VAL A 58 -8.96 -8.98 5.19
C VAL A 58 -10.21 -8.25 5.72
N ASP A 59 -11.09 -8.96 6.41
CA ASP A 59 -12.35 -8.39 6.93
C ASP A 59 -12.07 -7.26 7.95
N ASP A 60 -11.00 -7.40 8.74
CA ASP A 60 -10.56 -6.41 9.71
C ASP A 60 -10.06 -5.14 8.99
N LEU A 61 -9.28 -5.32 7.92
CA LEU A 61 -8.78 -4.22 7.09
C LEU A 61 -9.91 -3.50 6.35
N GLU A 62 -10.88 -4.23 5.79
CA GLU A 62 -12.05 -3.63 5.12
C GLU A 62 -12.88 -2.76 6.09
N LEU A 63 -13.05 -3.23 7.33
CA LEU A 63 -13.70 -2.44 8.36
C LEU A 63 -12.89 -1.18 8.72
N MET A 64 -11.58 -1.31 8.90
CA MET A 64 -10.70 -0.17 9.17
C MET A 64 -10.77 0.86 8.05
N ASP A 65 -10.68 0.41 6.80
CA ASP A 65 -10.78 1.26 5.61
C ASP A 65 -12.12 1.99 5.57
N HIS A 66 -13.21 1.31 5.92
CA HIS A 66 -14.53 1.93 6.03
C HIS A 66 -14.58 3.03 7.10
N VAL A 67 -14.02 2.77 8.29
CA VAL A 67 -13.96 3.76 9.38
C VAL A 67 -13.18 4.99 8.93
N TYR A 68 -11.97 4.81 8.40
CA TYR A 68 -11.14 5.93 7.93
C TYR A 68 -11.78 6.68 6.76
N ALA A 69 -12.39 5.98 5.80
CA ALA A 69 -13.13 6.62 4.71
C ALA A 69 -14.29 7.48 5.23
N CYS A 70 -15.02 7.05 6.27
CA CYS A 70 -16.07 7.85 6.88
C CYS A 70 -15.53 9.15 7.50
N ILE A 71 -14.42 9.10 8.24
CA ILE A 71 -13.78 10.30 8.83
C ILE A 71 -13.32 11.24 7.73
N LEU A 72 -12.67 10.72 6.69
CA LEU A 72 -12.15 11.53 5.59
C LEU A 72 -13.29 12.26 4.84
N ASN A 73 -14.46 11.65 4.75
CA ASN A 73 -15.63 12.25 4.11
C ASN A 73 -16.31 13.33 4.97
N THR A 74 -16.12 13.32 6.29
CA THR A 74 -16.65 14.36 7.19
C THR A 74 -15.63 15.45 7.52
N SER A 75 -14.35 15.20 7.26
CA SER A 75 -13.26 16.13 7.53
C SER A 75 -13.28 17.32 6.56
N HIS A 76 -12.88 18.49 7.07
CA HIS A 76 -12.56 19.61 6.20
C HIS A 76 -11.29 19.28 5.42
N TYR A 77 -11.22 19.73 4.17
CA TYR A 77 -10.10 19.42 3.29
C TYR A 77 -8.87 20.29 3.64
N ASP A 78 -8.24 19.97 4.76
CA ASP A 78 -7.12 20.70 5.35
C ASP A 78 -6.08 19.75 5.99
N GLU A 79 -5.22 20.28 6.88
CA GLU A 79 -4.16 19.52 7.53
C GLU A 79 -4.66 18.35 8.38
N SER A 80 -5.90 18.41 8.91
CA SER A 80 -6.49 17.30 9.66
C SER A 80 -6.65 16.04 8.81
N VAL A 81 -6.92 16.18 7.50
CA VAL A 81 -6.97 15.04 6.57
C VAL A 81 -5.61 14.36 6.45
N ILE A 82 -4.52 15.14 6.47
CA ILE A 82 -3.16 14.58 6.42
C ILE A 82 -2.88 13.78 7.69
N GLU A 83 -3.27 14.29 8.86
CA GLU A 83 -3.12 13.58 10.15
C GLU A 83 -3.89 12.25 10.16
N VAL A 84 -5.15 12.27 9.71
CA VAL A 84 -5.98 11.05 9.61
C VAL A 84 -5.37 10.04 8.62
N CYS A 85 -4.86 10.50 7.47
CA CYS A 85 -4.17 9.62 6.52
C CYS A 85 -2.89 9.00 7.12
N TRP A 86 -2.13 9.75 7.90
CA TRP A 86 -0.95 9.21 8.58
C TRP A 86 -1.32 8.15 9.61
N GLU A 87 -2.35 8.43 10.42
CA GLU A 87 -2.85 7.47 11.40
C GLU A 87 -3.32 6.16 10.73
N TRP A 88 -4.01 6.28 9.60
CA TRP A 88 -4.45 5.11 8.81
C TRP A 88 -3.26 4.31 8.27
N ILE A 89 -2.26 4.98 7.70
CA ILE A 89 -1.04 4.32 7.23
C ILE A 89 -0.34 3.61 8.39
N ASP A 90 -0.14 4.26 9.53
CA ASP A 90 0.52 3.67 10.70
C ASP A 90 -0.23 2.43 11.20
N ALA A 91 -1.56 2.47 11.21
CA ALA A 91 -2.42 1.37 11.61
C ALA A 91 -2.30 0.16 10.66
N LEU A 92 -2.21 0.39 9.35
CA LEU A 92 -2.00 -0.66 8.33
C LEU A 92 -0.56 -1.18 8.34
N GLU A 93 0.38 -0.34 8.73
CA GLU A 93 1.81 -0.64 8.67
C GLU A 93 2.37 -1.32 9.93
N ARG A 94 1.58 -1.42 11.00
CA ARG A 94 2.01 -2.05 12.24
C ARG A 94 2.35 -3.54 12.09
N ALA A 95 3.25 -4.02 12.93
CA ALA A 95 3.48 -5.45 13.09
C ALA A 95 2.50 -6.05 14.13
N PRO A 96 2.19 -7.36 14.06
CA PRO A 96 2.54 -8.30 12.97
C PRO A 96 1.65 -8.11 11.73
N ARG A 97 2.25 -8.23 10.52
CA ARG A 97 1.52 -8.22 9.25
C ARG A 97 1.35 -9.64 8.70
N LEU A 98 0.14 -10.00 8.29
CA LEU A 98 -0.09 -11.26 7.58
C LEU A 98 0.50 -11.17 6.16
N LYS A 99 1.24 -12.20 5.77
CA LYS A 99 1.74 -12.39 4.40
C LYS A 99 0.74 -13.19 3.55
N ASP A 100 -0.54 -12.90 3.73
CA ASP A 100 -1.62 -13.45 2.91
C ASP A 100 -1.81 -12.56 1.66
N PRO A 101 -1.97 -13.14 0.45
CA PRO A 101 -2.16 -12.35 -0.78
C PRO A 101 -3.28 -11.32 -0.68
N ARG A 102 -4.43 -11.66 -0.10
CA ARG A 102 -5.58 -10.75 -0.03
C ARG A 102 -5.33 -9.63 0.96
N VAL A 103 -4.67 -9.91 2.08
CA VAL A 103 -4.25 -8.88 3.05
C VAL A 103 -3.29 -7.90 2.38
N VAL A 104 -2.27 -8.38 1.65
CA VAL A 104 -1.33 -7.50 0.96
C VAL A 104 -2.01 -6.68 -0.13
N SER A 105 -2.92 -7.28 -0.91
CA SER A 105 -3.68 -6.59 -1.96
C SER A 105 -4.64 -5.54 -1.40
N SER A 106 -5.28 -5.81 -0.26
CA SER A 106 -6.11 -4.84 0.46
C SER A 106 -5.26 -3.70 1.02
N SER A 107 -4.23 -4.01 1.82
CA SER A 107 -3.38 -2.99 2.45
C SER A 107 -2.68 -2.09 1.43
N GLN A 108 -2.20 -2.61 0.29
CA GLN A 108 -1.53 -1.77 -0.71
C GLN A 108 -2.47 -0.71 -1.29
N LEU A 109 -3.75 -1.05 -1.51
CA LEU A 109 -4.73 -0.13 -2.08
C LEU A 109 -5.05 0.99 -1.09
N SER A 110 -5.22 0.64 0.19
CA SER A 110 -5.56 1.58 1.26
C SER A 110 -4.40 2.51 1.59
N ILE A 111 -3.18 1.97 1.65
CA ILE A 111 -1.94 2.75 1.79
C ILE A 111 -1.76 3.70 0.59
N TYR A 112 -1.93 3.21 -0.64
CA TYR A 112 -1.92 4.05 -1.85
C TYR A 112 -2.90 5.21 -1.73
N TYR A 113 -4.15 4.91 -1.37
CA TYR A 113 -5.22 5.90 -1.30
C TYR A 113 -4.93 6.97 -0.24
N ALA A 114 -4.44 6.59 0.93
CA ALA A 114 -4.04 7.53 1.98
C ALA A 114 -2.91 8.48 1.50
N TYR A 115 -1.86 7.96 0.85
CA TYR A 115 -0.81 8.80 0.28
C TYR A 115 -1.31 9.69 -0.86
N HIS A 116 -2.22 9.19 -1.69
CA HIS A 116 -2.86 9.99 -2.72
C HIS A 116 -3.60 11.20 -2.12
N MET A 117 -4.37 10.97 -1.06
CA MET A 117 -5.08 12.03 -0.33
C MET A 117 -4.11 13.05 0.26
N ILE A 118 -3.02 12.60 0.89
CA ILE A 118 -1.96 13.50 1.40
C ILE A 118 -1.42 14.39 0.28
N SER A 119 -1.03 13.82 -0.87
CA SER A 119 -0.54 14.62 -2.01
C SER A 119 -1.58 15.64 -2.46
N ARG A 120 -2.85 15.22 -2.55
CA ARG A 120 -3.94 16.06 -3.02
C ARG A 120 -4.24 17.21 -2.06
N VAL A 121 -4.09 17.02 -0.75
CA VAL A 121 -4.22 18.10 0.23
C VAL A 121 -3.04 19.07 0.13
N GLN A 122 -1.82 18.52 0.08
CA GLN A 122 -0.60 19.33 -0.04
C GLN A 122 -0.59 20.24 -1.28
N GLU A 123 -1.16 19.80 -2.41
CA GLU A 123 -1.24 20.60 -3.64
C GLU A 123 -2.33 21.69 -3.62
N ARG A 124 -3.41 21.50 -2.83
CA ARG A 124 -4.53 22.45 -2.77
C ARG A 124 -4.37 23.51 -1.69
N MET A 125 -3.67 23.17 -0.60
CA MET A 125 -3.45 24.07 0.52
C MET A 125 -2.41 25.14 0.17
N PRO A 126 -2.50 26.37 0.73
CA PRO A 126 -1.47 27.38 0.55
C PRO A 126 -0.09 26.84 0.94
N ARG A 127 0.89 26.97 0.03
CA ARG A 127 2.25 26.47 0.26
C ARG A 127 2.88 27.19 1.44
N ARG A 128 3.07 26.46 2.54
CA ARG A 128 3.85 26.90 3.69
C ARG A 128 5.34 26.83 3.37
N ALA A 129 6.16 27.52 4.17
CA ALA A 129 7.61 27.55 3.98
C ALA A 129 8.26 26.14 4.00
N ASN A 130 7.66 25.18 4.71
CA ASN A 130 8.13 23.80 4.82
C ASN A 130 7.52 22.85 3.77
N HIS A 131 6.79 23.34 2.76
CA HIS A 131 6.07 22.49 1.81
C HIS A 131 6.98 21.47 1.11
N SER A 132 8.13 21.91 0.57
CA SER A 132 9.08 21.01 -0.09
C SER A 132 9.64 19.94 0.85
N GLN A 133 9.90 20.30 2.11
CA GLN A 133 10.37 19.36 3.12
C GLN A 133 9.28 18.34 3.46
N ALA A 134 8.04 18.78 3.66
CA ALA A 134 6.91 17.90 3.95
C ALA A 134 6.64 16.91 2.81
N ARG A 135 6.82 17.33 1.55
CA ARG A 135 6.72 16.45 0.39
C ARG A 135 7.86 15.43 0.35
N ALA A 136 9.09 15.85 0.64
CA ALA A 136 10.24 14.95 0.68
C ALA A 136 10.12 13.91 1.81
N ASP A 137 9.64 14.29 2.99
CA ASP A 137 9.39 13.37 4.10
C ASP A 137 8.23 12.41 3.79
N ALA A 138 7.16 12.89 3.15
CA ALA A 138 6.08 12.03 2.67
C ALA A 138 6.60 11.01 1.65
N TRP A 139 7.45 11.43 0.70
CA TRP A 139 8.05 10.52 -0.28
C TRP A 139 8.94 9.46 0.38
N ARG A 140 9.73 9.83 1.40
CA ARG A 140 10.55 8.87 2.15
C ARG A 140 9.68 7.76 2.76
N ARG A 141 8.53 8.12 3.33
CA ARG A 141 7.56 7.16 3.87
C ARG A 141 6.93 6.30 2.76
N ILE A 142 6.50 6.92 1.65
CA ILE A 142 5.98 6.19 0.48
C ILE A 142 6.96 5.12 0.02
N LYS A 143 8.24 5.48 -0.15
CA LYS A 143 9.29 4.55 -0.57
C LYS A 143 9.39 3.37 0.40
N GLN A 144 9.43 3.63 1.71
CA GLN A 144 9.50 2.58 2.71
C GLN A 144 8.28 1.63 2.68
N SER A 145 7.07 2.18 2.57
CA SER A 145 5.84 1.40 2.45
C SER A 145 5.84 0.52 1.19
N PHE A 146 6.17 1.10 0.04
CA PHE A 146 6.11 0.41 -1.24
C PHE A 146 7.28 -0.54 -1.49
N ASP A 147 8.46 -0.28 -0.90
CA ASP A 147 9.56 -1.26 -0.89
C ASP A 147 9.12 -2.55 -0.16
N TYR A 148 8.43 -2.43 0.97
CA TYR A 148 7.86 -3.57 1.68
C TYR A 148 6.79 -4.28 0.84
N LEU A 149 5.80 -3.54 0.34
CA LEU A 149 4.70 -4.11 -0.45
C LEU A 149 5.21 -4.77 -1.73
N TRP A 150 6.19 -4.18 -2.38
CA TRP A 150 6.83 -4.76 -3.56
C TRP A 150 7.60 -6.04 -3.20
N SER A 151 8.36 -6.04 -2.10
CA SER A 151 9.06 -7.24 -1.62
C SER A 151 8.10 -8.39 -1.31
N ALA A 152 6.93 -8.10 -0.73
CA ALA A 152 5.87 -9.09 -0.56
C ALA A 152 5.29 -9.52 -1.92
N ALA A 153 4.99 -8.58 -2.80
CA ALA A 153 4.35 -8.84 -4.08
C ALA A 153 5.20 -9.74 -5.00
N VAL A 154 6.53 -9.57 -5.01
CA VAL A 154 7.42 -10.42 -5.79
C VAL A 154 7.49 -11.86 -5.30
N GLN A 155 7.17 -12.10 -4.02
CA GLN A 155 7.12 -13.44 -3.42
C GLN A 155 5.75 -14.10 -3.61
N LEU A 156 4.68 -13.31 -3.58
CA LEU A 156 3.31 -13.82 -3.60
C LEU A 156 2.79 -14.07 -5.02
N TRP A 157 3.23 -13.27 -6.00
CA TRP A 157 2.62 -13.24 -7.32
C TRP A 157 3.62 -13.27 -8.48
N LYS A 158 3.20 -13.85 -9.60
CA LYS A 158 3.92 -13.84 -10.87
C LYS A 158 3.94 -12.42 -11.46
N PRO A 159 4.94 -12.08 -12.31
CA PRO A 159 5.10 -10.72 -12.85
C PRO A 159 3.89 -10.14 -13.59
N PHE A 160 3.00 -11.00 -14.10
CA PHE A 160 1.84 -10.60 -14.91
C PHE A 160 0.51 -10.66 -14.15
N GLU A 161 0.51 -11.14 -12.90
CA GLU A 161 -0.70 -11.21 -12.09
C GLU A 161 -1.14 -9.79 -11.68
N LEU A 162 -2.47 -9.58 -11.67
CA LEU A 162 -3.04 -8.24 -11.55
C LEU A 162 -2.67 -7.58 -10.22
N ASP A 163 -2.69 -8.29 -9.10
CA ASP A 163 -2.34 -7.75 -7.79
C ASP A 163 -0.90 -7.20 -7.75
N ARG A 164 0.05 -7.92 -8.36
CA ARG A 164 1.45 -7.45 -8.45
C ARG A 164 1.58 -6.22 -9.33
N LEU A 165 0.85 -6.20 -10.45
CA LEU A 165 0.81 -5.04 -11.33
C LEU A 165 0.09 -3.85 -10.69
N ASP A 166 -0.89 -4.09 -9.81
CA ASP A 166 -1.62 -3.04 -9.10
C ASP A 166 -0.72 -2.34 -8.07
N VAL A 167 0.20 -3.06 -7.41
CA VAL A 167 1.27 -2.43 -6.60
C VAL A 167 2.14 -1.49 -7.45
N LEU A 168 2.56 -1.92 -8.66
CA LEU A 168 3.32 -1.07 -9.58
C LEU A 168 2.53 0.14 -10.05
N CYS A 169 1.24 -0.04 -10.37
CA CYS A 169 0.34 1.05 -10.76
C CYS A 169 0.27 2.09 -9.63
N SER A 170 -0.10 1.66 -8.42
CA SER A 170 -0.15 2.51 -7.23
C SER A 170 1.16 3.29 -7.01
N TRP A 171 2.31 2.59 -7.08
CA TRP A 171 3.60 3.24 -6.89
C TRP A 171 3.93 4.25 -7.99
N SER A 172 3.62 3.92 -9.25
CA SER A 172 3.83 4.82 -10.39
C SER A 172 2.96 6.09 -10.32
N TYR A 173 1.73 5.96 -9.80
CA TYR A 173 0.85 7.12 -9.57
C TYR A 173 1.41 8.03 -8.48
N LEU A 174 1.93 7.45 -7.39
CA LEU A 174 2.59 8.23 -6.34
C LEU A 174 3.87 8.89 -6.87
N ALA A 175 4.69 8.19 -7.65
CA ALA A 175 5.87 8.76 -8.29
C ALA A 175 5.53 9.96 -9.19
N LEU A 176 4.42 9.89 -9.91
CA LEU A 176 3.89 11.01 -10.70
C LEU A 176 3.45 12.18 -9.81
N GLN A 177 2.65 11.90 -8.77
CA GLN A 177 2.12 12.89 -7.84
C GLN A 177 3.23 13.59 -7.04
N PHE A 178 4.33 12.88 -6.77
CA PHE A 178 5.52 13.34 -6.07
C PHE A 178 6.72 13.53 -6.99
N SER A 179 6.49 13.90 -8.27
CA SER A 179 7.53 14.09 -9.29
C SER A 179 8.61 15.11 -8.91
N ASP A 180 8.30 16.05 -8.02
CA ASP A 180 9.23 17.03 -7.47
C ASP A 180 10.21 16.46 -6.44
N VAL A 181 9.92 15.29 -5.84
CA VAL A 181 10.73 14.69 -4.75
C VAL A 181 11.15 13.24 -5.00
N VAL A 182 10.48 12.52 -5.92
CA VAL A 182 10.85 11.16 -6.34
C VAL A 182 12.32 11.05 -6.76
N ASP A 183 12.95 9.95 -6.37
CA ASP A 183 14.33 9.58 -6.71
C ASP A 183 14.42 8.71 -7.97
N GLU A 184 15.57 8.79 -8.66
CA GLU A 184 15.81 8.06 -9.90
C GLU A 184 15.80 6.54 -9.68
N ASP A 185 16.38 6.06 -8.57
CA ASP A 185 16.47 4.63 -8.27
C ASP A 185 15.07 3.98 -8.22
N THR A 186 14.11 4.65 -7.57
CA THR A 186 12.72 4.18 -7.55
C THR A 186 12.08 4.19 -8.95
N LEU A 187 12.31 5.23 -9.77
CA LEU A 187 11.78 5.26 -11.14
C LEU A 187 12.38 4.14 -12.01
N GLU A 188 13.67 3.86 -11.85
CA GLU A 188 14.37 2.78 -12.56
C GLU A 188 13.86 1.40 -12.11
N LEU A 189 13.64 1.20 -10.81
CA LEU A 189 13.05 -0.03 -10.27
C LEU A 189 11.68 -0.30 -10.89
N ILE A 190 10.77 0.69 -10.86
CA ILE A 190 9.42 0.54 -11.43
C ILE A 190 9.50 0.28 -12.94
N ALA A 191 10.37 0.99 -13.66
CA ALA A 191 10.57 0.81 -15.10
C ALA A 191 11.06 -0.60 -15.44
N THR A 192 12.02 -1.12 -14.66
CA THR A 192 12.58 -2.47 -14.82
C THR A 192 11.52 -3.54 -14.55
N ALA A 193 10.79 -3.42 -13.44
CA ALA A 193 9.70 -4.32 -13.09
C ALA A 193 8.58 -4.34 -14.14
N LYS A 194 8.19 -3.16 -14.65
CA LYS A 194 7.24 -3.03 -15.76
C LYS A 194 7.74 -3.76 -17.01
N SER A 195 9.01 -3.55 -17.36
CA SER A 195 9.60 -4.15 -18.57
C SER A 195 9.68 -5.67 -18.47
N GLN A 196 10.01 -6.18 -17.28
CA GLN A 196 9.96 -7.60 -16.97
C GLN A 196 8.54 -8.15 -17.14
N ALA A 197 7.53 -7.49 -16.57
CA ALA A 197 6.13 -7.92 -16.69
C ALA A 197 5.67 -7.93 -18.15
N ALA A 198 5.99 -6.89 -18.92
CA ALA A 198 5.67 -6.78 -20.35
C ALA A 198 6.30 -7.91 -21.17
N HIS A 199 7.59 -8.21 -20.90
CA HIS A 199 8.28 -9.31 -21.56
C HIS A 199 7.61 -10.65 -21.27
N VAL A 200 7.36 -10.95 -19.97
CA VAL A 200 6.71 -12.22 -19.58
C VAL A 200 5.32 -12.34 -20.17
N LEU A 201 4.53 -11.25 -20.17
CA LEU A 201 3.20 -11.20 -20.80
C LEU A 201 3.26 -11.54 -22.29
N ALA A 202 4.25 -11.00 -23.02
CA ALA A 202 4.40 -11.24 -24.46
C ALA A 202 4.85 -12.68 -24.78
N THR A 203 5.58 -13.33 -23.88
CA THR A 203 6.13 -14.68 -24.10
C THR A 203 5.28 -15.82 -23.53
N THR A 204 4.22 -15.52 -22.76
CA THR A 204 3.40 -16.53 -22.09
C THR A 204 2.17 -16.88 -22.95
N ILE A 205 1.98 -18.17 -23.23
CA ILE A 205 0.99 -18.68 -24.21
C ILE A 205 -0.45 -18.46 -23.74
N VAL A 206 -0.73 -18.60 -22.44
CA VAL A 206 -2.06 -18.36 -21.86
C VAL A 206 -1.89 -17.52 -20.61
N VAL A 207 -2.38 -16.28 -20.68
CA VAL A 207 -2.49 -15.39 -19.53
C VAL A 207 -3.96 -15.04 -19.36
N GLU A 208 -4.56 -15.57 -18.31
CA GLU A 208 -5.86 -15.08 -17.85
C GLU A 208 -5.76 -13.59 -17.57
N ASN A 209 -6.75 -12.81 -18.03
CA ASN A 209 -6.75 -11.35 -17.88
C ASN A 209 -5.61 -10.61 -18.61
N ALA A 210 -5.02 -11.19 -19.66
CA ALA A 210 -3.95 -10.56 -20.44
C ALA A 210 -4.24 -9.11 -20.85
N HIS A 211 -5.48 -8.80 -21.25
CA HIS A 211 -5.88 -7.44 -21.61
C HIS A 211 -5.75 -6.47 -20.43
N GLN A 212 -6.25 -6.86 -19.25
CA GLN A 212 -6.19 -6.07 -18.02
C GLN A 212 -4.75 -5.89 -17.52
N ALA A 213 -3.91 -6.92 -17.67
CA ALA A 213 -2.49 -6.87 -17.34
C ALA A 213 -1.74 -5.90 -18.29
N ASN A 214 -2.00 -5.97 -19.59
CA ASN A 214 -1.43 -5.02 -20.57
C ASN A 214 -1.85 -3.58 -20.29
N GLN A 215 -3.10 -3.33 -19.89
CA GLN A 215 -3.57 -2.00 -19.50
C GLN A 215 -2.78 -1.44 -18.29
N ARG A 216 -2.46 -2.28 -17.30
CA ARG A 216 -1.67 -1.88 -16.13
C ARG A 216 -0.22 -1.55 -16.52
N VAL A 217 0.40 -2.38 -17.34
CA VAL A 217 1.74 -2.11 -17.91
C VAL A 217 1.77 -0.78 -18.66
N ALA A 218 0.78 -0.51 -19.52
CA ALA A 218 0.66 0.75 -20.24
C ALA A 218 0.41 1.94 -19.31
N THR A 219 -0.37 1.75 -18.24
CA THR A 219 -0.61 2.78 -17.22
C THR A 219 0.68 3.16 -16.50
N VAL A 220 1.47 2.17 -16.07
CA VAL A 220 2.78 2.40 -15.44
C VAL A 220 3.73 3.13 -16.39
N GLU A 221 3.78 2.73 -17.66
CA GLU A 221 4.60 3.39 -18.68
C GLU A 221 4.25 4.86 -18.86
N ARG A 222 2.96 5.19 -19.00
CA ARG A 222 2.48 6.56 -19.10
C ARG A 222 2.86 7.37 -17.87
N ASN A 223 2.59 6.84 -16.68
CA ASN A 223 2.86 7.54 -15.42
C ASN A 223 4.36 7.84 -15.26
N LEU A 224 5.24 6.88 -15.59
CA LEU A 224 6.69 7.10 -15.54
C LEU A 224 7.15 8.17 -16.53
N LYS A 225 6.62 8.16 -17.76
CA LYS A 225 6.94 9.18 -18.76
C LYS A 225 6.54 10.58 -18.28
N GLU A 226 5.33 10.71 -17.73
CA GLU A 226 4.84 11.98 -17.19
C GLU A 226 5.61 12.43 -15.94
N ALA A 227 5.93 11.52 -15.02
CA ALA A 227 6.70 11.82 -13.82
C ALA A 227 8.09 12.38 -14.16
N LYS A 228 8.79 11.76 -15.11
CA LYS A 228 10.09 12.23 -15.61
C LYS A 228 9.99 13.60 -16.27
N ALA A 229 9.01 13.79 -17.15
CA ALA A 229 8.79 15.08 -17.81
C ALA A 229 8.47 16.21 -16.82
N LEU A 230 7.76 15.92 -15.72
CA LEU A 230 7.52 16.89 -14.64
C LEU A 230 8.78 17.16 -13.82
N ALA A 231 9.55 16.13 -13.46
CA ALA A 231 10.81 16.29 -12.74
C ALA A 231 11.82 17.16 -13.53
N GLU A 232 11.94 16.93 -14.84
CA GLU A 232 12.80 17.75 -15.73
C GLU A 232 12.37 19.22 -15.77
N LYS A 233 11.05 19.50 -15.87
CA LYS A 233 10.51 20.88 -15.82
C LYS A 233 10.83 21.59 -14.50
N LEU A 234 10.95 20.83 -13.42
CA LEU A 234 11.30 21.34 -12.09
C LEU A 234 12.81 21.47 -11.87
N GLY A 235 13.62 21.20 -12.91
CA GLY A 235 15.07 21.34 -12.86
C GLY A 235 15.80 20.16 -12.21
N LYS A 236 15.12 19.05 -11.92
CA LYS A 236 15.80 17.80 -11.59
C LYS A 236 16.39 17.22 -12.88
N LYS A 237 17.71 17.04 -12.92
CA LYS A 237 18.32 16.21 -13.97
C LYS A 237 17.84 14.79 -13.72
N VAL A 238 16.96 14.28 -14.58
CA VAL A 238 16.64 12.86 -14.66
C VAL A 238 17.52 12.27 -15.74
N SER A 239 18.37 11.30 -15.39
CA SER A 239 19.22 10.63 -16.37
C SER A 239 18.38 9.83 -17.39
N ILE A 240 18.56 10.13 -18.69
CA ILE A 240 17.91 9.40 -19.78
C ILE A 240 18.68 8.09 -19.98
N VAL A 241 18.24 7.01 -19.33
CA VAL A 241 18.55 5.66 -19.80
C VAL A 241 17.51 5.31 -20.86
N GLU A 242 17.79 5.75 -22.09
CA GLU A 242 17.09 5.34 -23.29
C GLU A 242 17.36 3.85 -23.54
N ASN A 243 16.41 2.98 -23.20
CA ASN A 243 16.34 1.63 -23.78
C ASN A 243 15.71 1.70 -25.18
N LEU A 244 16.36 2.45 -26.07
CA LEU A 244 16.16 2.37 -27.51
C LEU A 244 17.10 1.30 -28.06
N LYS A 245 16.63 0.05 -28.08
CA LYS A 245 16.96 -1.01 -29.06
C LYS A 245 16.32 -2.33 -28.62
N ASN A 246 15.22 -2.70 -29.29
CA ASN A 246 14.94 -4.08 -29.75
C ASN A 246 13.56 -4.27 -30.44
N CYS A 247 12.98 -3.24 -31.09
CA CYS A 247 11.85 -3.45 -32.03
C CYS A 247 12.23 -3.36 -33.51
N LEU A 248 13.50 -3.52 -33.85
CA LEU A 248 13.96 -3.67 -35.24
C LEU A 248 14.88 -4.86 -35.30
N LEU A 249 14.28 -6.04 -35.41
CA LEU A 249 14.75 -7.22 -36.16
C LEU A 249 13.86 -8.39 -35.74
N LEU A 250 12.83 -8.68 -36.54
CA LEU A 250 12.49 -10.03 -37.02
C LEU A 250 11.24 -9.96 -37.92
N VAL A 251 11.53 -10.14 -39.23
CA VAL A 251 10.67 -10.46 -40.38
C VAL A 251 9.75 -9.36 -40.91
#